data_AF-A0A7K8SCB0-F1
#
_entry.id   AF-A0A7K8SCB0-F1
#
_cell.length_a   1.000
_cell.length_b   1.000
_cell.length_c   1.000
_cell.angle_alpha   90.00
_cell.angle_beta   90.00
_cell.angle_gamma   90.00
#
_symmetry.space_group_name_H-M   'P 1'
#
loop_
_entity.id
_entity.type
_entity.pdbx_description
1 polymer ?
#
loop_
_entity_poly.entity_id
_entity_poly.type
_entity_poly.pdbx_seq_one_letter_code
_entity_poly.pdbx_strand_id
1 'polypeptide(L)'
;PLPRTLPKKHFEEISANISKFGIHGLIIIGGFEAFTGGLELVEGRARFEELCIPLCIVPATVSNNVPGSDFSIGADTALNTITTTCDLIKQSAAGTKRRVFIIETMGGFCGYLATMAGLAAGADAAYIFEEPFSSRDLQANVDHLTEKMKTTVKRGLVLRNERCNENYTTDFIYNLYCEEGKGIFDCRKNVLGHMQQGGSPTPFDRNFGTKMGAKAVAWITGKIKECSRHGRIFANTADSACLLGMRKRSLVFQPIAELRQQTDFEHRIPKEQWWLKLRPILKILAKYNIELDTSETAHLEHLTRKVLVPEATL
;
A
#
# COMPACT_ATOMS: atom_id res chain seq x y z
N PRO A 1 10.38 10.60 14.70
CA PRO A 1 9.56 10.75 13.47
C PRO A 1 10.17 11.82 12.56
N LEU A 2 10.53 11.47 11.32
CA LEU A 2 10.97 12.47 10.33
C LEU A 2 9.84 13.50 10.13
N PRO A 3 10.15 14.80 10.02
CA PRO A 3 9.13 15.82 9.83
C PRO A 3 8.45 15.65 8.46
N ARG A 4 7.12 15.74 8.46
CA ARG A 4 6.27 15.71 7.25
C ARG A 4 6.17 17.08 6.58
N THR A 5 7.26 17.84 6.60
CA THR A 5 7.28 19.23 6.14
C THR A 5 7.25 19.28 4.63
N LEU A 6 6.35 20.09 4.09
CA LEU A 6 6.18 20.30 2.66
C LEU A 6 7.02 21.51 2.18
N PRO A 7 7.56 21.47 0.95
CA PRO A 7 8.50 22.47 0.44
C PRO A 7 7.89 23.86 0.17
N LYS A 8 6.57 23.98 0.00
CA LYS A 8 5.92 25.24 -0.42
C LYS A 8 6.24 26.48 0.41
N LYS A 9 6.52 26.32 1.71
CA LYS A 9 6.88 27.44 2.60
C LYS A 9 8.36 27.84 2.52
N HIS A 10 9.20 27.00 1.92
CA HIS A 10 10.66 27.11 1.95
C HIS A 10 11.28 27.21 0.55
N PHE A 11 10.51 27.59 -0.48
CA PHE A 11 11.02 27.61 -1.86
C PHE A 11 12.26 28.51 -2.04
N GLU A 12 12.32 29.66 -1.37
CA GLU A 12 13.47 30.57 -1.43
C GLU A 12 14.74 29.90 -0.85
N GLU A 13 14.63 29.29 0.32
CA GLU A 13 15.72 28.55 0.96
C GLU A 13 16.15 27.33 0.13
N ILE A 14 15.18 26.61 -0.45
CA ILE A 14 15.43 25.44 -1.30
C ILE A 14 16.16 25.85 -2.58
N SER A 15 15.67 26.89 -3.29
CA SER A 15 16.31 27.43 -4.49
C SER A 15 17.74 27.91 -4.20
N ALA A 16 17.92 28.68 -3.12
CA ALA A 16 19.24 29.15 -2.70
C ALA A 16 20.22 28.00 -2.42
N ASN A 17 19.75 26.92 -1.78
CA ASN A 17 20.57 25.73 -1.54
C ASN A 17 20.88 24.95 -2.82
N ILE A 18 19.93 24.79 -3.74
CA ILE A 18 20.16 24.14 -5.03
C ILE A 18 21.27 24.86 -5.80
N SER A 19 21.21 26.19 -5.86
CA SER A 19 22.25 27.01 -6.49
C SER A 19 23.58 26.91 -5.76
N LYS A 20 23.58 27.08 -4.43
CA LYS A 20 24.80 27.03 -3.60
C LYS A 20 25.57 25.71 -3.72
N PHE A 21 24.86 24.58 -3.77
CA PHE A 21 25.48 23.26 -3.83
C PHE A 21 25.61 22.71 -5.25
N GLY A 22 25.17 23.45 -6.28
CA GLY A 22 25.20 22.98 -7.67
C GLY A 22 24.39 21.70 -7.86
N ILE A 23 23.18 21.63 -7.29
CA ILE A 23 22.34 20.44 -7.38
C ILE A 23 21.70 20.38 -8.77
N HIS A 24 22.03 19.33 -9.50
CA HIS A 24 21.64 19.14 -10.90
C HIS A 24 20.41 18.24 -11.09
N GLY A 25 20.00 17.52 -10.05
CA GLY A 25 18.85 16.63 -10.06
C GLY A 25 18.50 16.18 -8.66
N LEU A 26 17.22 15.85 -8.44
CA LEU A 26 16.69 15.48 -7.14
C LEU A 26 16.00 14.10 -7.19
N ILE A 27 16.40 13.21 -6.29
CA ILE A 27 15.67 11.96 -6.00
C ILE A 27 15.02 12.10 -4.62
N ILE A 28 13.69 11.99 -4.55
CA ILE A 28 12.93 12.05 -3.31
C ILE A 28 12.45 10.64 -2.97
N ILE A 29 12.79 10.16 -1.78
CA ILE A 29 12.36 8.84 -1.29
C ILE A 29 11.36 9.06 -0.16
N GLY A 30 10.15 8.55 -0.30
CA GLY A 30 9.14 8.66 0.75
C GLY A 30 7.72 8.31 0.32
N GLY A 31 6.78 8.56 1.22
CA GLY A 31 5.36 8.23 1.04
C GLY A 31 4.57 9.32 0.30
N PHE A 32 3.34 9.53 0.74
CA PHE A 32 2.43 10.50 0.12
C PHE A 32 2.93 11.94 0.22
N GLU A 33 3.61 12.29 1.31
CA GLU A 33 4.23 13.60 1.49
C GLU A 33 5.39 13.85 0.51
N ALA A 34 6.14 12.81 0.12
CA ALA A 34 7.14 12.93 -0.93
C ALA A 34 6.50 13.19 -2.30
N PHE A 35 5.40 12.49 -2.60
CA PHE A 35 4.60 12.72 -3.80
C PHE A 35 4.05 14.16 -3.85
N THR A 36 3.44 14.61 -2.75
CA THR A 36 2.89 15.97 -2.63
C THR A 36 3.99 17.03 -2.71
N GLY A 37 5.12 16.81 -2.01
CA GLY A 37 6.26 17.72 -2.07
C GLY A 37 6.87 17.80 -3.48
N GLY A 38 6.92 16.70 -4.22
CA GLY A 38 7.31 16.71 -5.63
C GLY A 38 6.38 17.54 -6.50
N LEU A 39 5.06 17.45 -6.29
CA LEU A 39 4.09 18.29 -7.00
C LEU A 39 4.29 19.77 -6.68
N GLU A 40 4.48 20.12 -5.41
CA GLU A 40 4.75 21.50 -4.99
C GLU A 40 6.06 22.04 -5.60
N LEU A 41 7.13 21.23 -5.66
CA LEU A 41 8.37 21.64 -6.32
C LEU A 41 8.17 21.89 -7.82
N VAL A 42 7.34 21.09 -8.49
CA VAL A 42 6.98 21.32 -9.90
C VAL A 42 6.15 22.60 -10.06
N GLU A 43 5.20 22.88 -9.16
CA GLU A 43 4.47 24.16 -9.15
C GLU A 43 5.42 25.35 -8.93
N GLY A 44 6.44 25.17 -8.09
CA GLY A 44 7.47 26.16 -7.79
C GLY A 44 8.36 26.53 -8.99
N ARG A 45 8.46 25.67 -10.02
CA ARG A 45 9.24 25.94 -11.25
C ARG A 45 8.81 27.21 -11.97
N ALA A 46 7.55 27.63 -11.84
CA ALA A 46 7.06 28.87 -12.42
C ALA A 46 7.68 30.13 -11.78
N ARG A 47 8.19 30.01 -10.55
CA ARG A 47 8.72 31.12 -9.75
C ARG A 47 10.24 31.07 -9.57
N PHE A 48 10.81 29.87 -9.53
CA PHE A 48 12.23 29.66 -9.24
C PHE A 48 12.85 28.77 -10.31
N GLU A 49 13.77 29.33 -11.09
CA GLU A 49 14.43 28.61 -12.18
C GLU A 49 15.32 27.48 -11.66
N GLU A 50 15.84 27.60 -10.44
CA GLU A 50 16.64 26.56 -9.79
C GLU A 50 15.84 25.28 -9.53
N LEU A 51 14.51 25.36 -9.45
CA LEU A 51 13.65 24.19 -9.30
C LEU A 51 13.44 23.44 -10.63
N CYS A 52 13.87 24.01 -11.76
CA CYS A 52 13.81 23.38 -13.08
C CYS A 52 14.94 22.35 -13.26
N ILE A 53 15.09 21.45 -12.30
CA ILE A 53 15.98 20.29 -12.35
C ILE A 53 15.17 19.00 -12.48
N PRO A 54 15.71 17.93 -13.09
CA PRO A 54 15.06 16.63 -13.12
C PRO A 54 14.74 16.13 -11.71
N LEU A 55 13.52 15.61 -11.54
CA LEU A 55 13.00 15.16 -10.26
C LEU A 55 12.44 13.73 -10.39
N CYS A 56 12.90 12.84 -9.52
CA CYS A 56 12.43 11.45 -9.46
C CYS A 56 11.90 11.13 -8.06
N ILE A 57 10.68 10.62 -7.96
CA ILE A 57 10.08 10.18 -6.71
C ILE A 57 10.13 8.66 -6.63
N VAL A 58 10.69 8.13 -5.55
CA VAL A 58 10.71 6.70 -5.24
C VAL A 58 9.75 6.43 -4.07
N PRO A 59 8.63 5.73 -4.30
CA PRO A 59 7.64 5.42 -3.27
C PRO A 59 8.22 4.55 -2.15
N ALA A 60 8.18 5.06 -0.92
CA ALA A 60 8.61 4.36 0.28
C ALA A 60 7.64 4.66 1.43
N THR A 61 6.77 3.70 1.75
CA THR A 61 5.78 3.79 2.82
C THR A 61 5.25 2.39 3.13
N VAL A 62 4.91 2.14 4.39
CA VAL A 62 4.28 0.88 4.79
C VAL A 62 2.84 0.77 4.29
N SER A 63 2.16 1.91 4.13
CA SER A 63 0.72 1.96 3.82
C SER A 63 0.39 1.62 2.37
N ASN A 64 1.41 1.61 1.49
CA ASN A 64 1.24 1.40 0.05
C ASN A 64 0.18 2.32 -0.59
N ASN A 65 0.17 3.58 -0.18
CA ASN A 65 -0.85 4.57 -0.55
C ASN A 65 -0.35 5.62 -1.56
N VAL A 66 0.80 5.38 -2.21
CA VAL A 66 1.37 6.33 -3.19
C VAL A 66 0.81 6.01 -4.58
N PRO A 67 0.26 6.99 -5.31
CA PRO A 67 -0.27 6.78 -6.66
C PRO A 67 0.84 6.38 -7.64
N GLY A 68 0.46 5.64 -8.68
CA GLY A 68 1.37 5.24 -9.76
C GLY A 68 2.27 4.04 -9.44
N SER A 69 2.21 3.45 -8.25
CA SER A 69 2.94 2.23 -7.91
C SER A 69 2.04 1.20 -7.23
N ASP A 70 2.09 -0.03 -7.70
CA ASP A 70 1.41 -1.18 -7.09
C ASP A 70 2.07 -1.60 -5.77
N PHE A 71 3.37 -1.30 -5.62
CA PHE A 71 4.19 -1.58 -4.45
C PHE A 71 5.09 -0.40 -4.09
N SER A 72 5.21 -0.12 -2.81
CA SER A 72 6.14 0.85 -2.24
C SER A 72 7.15 0.15 -1.35
N ILE A 73 8.34 0.72 -1.25
CA ILE A 73 9.40 0.17 -0.39
C ILE A 73 8.92 0.21 1.06
N GLY A 74 9.02 -0.93 1.75
CA GLY A 74 8.61 -1.10 3.15
C GLY A 74 7.24 -1.76 3.30
N ALA A 75 6.43 -1.83 2.23
CA ALA A 75 5.11 -2.46 2.28
C ALA A 75 5.19 -3.97 2.54
N ASP A 76 6.18 -4.65 1.96
CA ASP A 76 6.39 -6.10 2.18
C ASP A 76 6.87 -6.40 3.60
N THR A 77 7.80 -5.59 4.11
CA THR A 77 8.26 -5.70 5.51
C THR A 77 7.12 -5.52 6.50
N ALA A 78 6.26 -4.54 6.25
CA ALA A 78 5.09 -4.32 7.09
C ALA A 78 4.09 -5.48 7.02
N LEU A 79 3.80 -5.94 5.81
CA LEU A 79 2.90 -7.07 5.58
C LEU A 79 3.39 -8.36 6.25
N ASN A 80 4.68 -8.67 6.14
CA ASN A 80 5.28 -9.83 6.83
C ASN A 80 5.14 -9.68 8.35
N THR A 81 5.45 -8.50 8.90
CA THR A 81 5.36 -8.26 10.34
C THR A 81 3.94 -8.42 10.87
N ILE A 82 2.94 -7.90 10.16
CA ILE A 82 1.53 -8.09 10.51
C ILE A 82 1.15 -9.56 10.43
N THR A 83 1.51 -10.24 9.34
CA THR A 83 1.16 -11.65 9.11
C THR A 83 1.77 -12.55 10.18
N THR A 84 3.06 -12.40 10.48
CA THR A 84 3.72 -13.14 11.57
C THR A 84 3.06 -12.85 12.92
N THR A 85 2.66 -11.60 13.19
CA THR A 85 1.96 -11.28 14.43
C THR A 85 0.59 -11.96 14.51
N CYS A 86 -0.17 -11.97 13.41
CA CYS A 86 -1.42 -12.72 13.31
C CYS A 86 -1.21 -14.22 13.57
N ASP A 87 -0.14 -14.81 13.05
CA ASP A 87 0.20 -16.22 13.28
C ASP A 87 0.51 -16.52 14.75
N LEU A 88 1.32 -15.68 15.40
CA LEU A 88 1.62 -15.80 16.83
C LEU A 88 0.35 -15.67 17.69
N ILE A 89 -0.54 -14.74 17.33
CA ILE A 89 -1.83 -14.58 17.99
C ILE A 89 -2.72 -15.82 17.80
N LYS A 90 -2.79 -16.37 16.58
CA LYS A 90 -3.53 -17.62 16.30
C LYS A 90 -2.99 -18.81 17.09
N GLN A 91 -1.67 -18.88 17.29
CA GLN A 91 -1.05 -19.91 18.14
C GLN A 91 -1.45 -19.74 19.61
N SER A 92 -1.43 -18.50 20.13
CA SER A 92 -1.93 -18.22 21.48
C SER A 92 -3.41 -18.59 21.64
N ALA A 93 -4.23 -18.35 20.61
CA ALA A 93 -5.66 -18.69 20.61
C ALA A 93 -5.90 -20.20 20.74
N ALA A 94 -5.05 -21.02 20.11
CA ALA A 94 -5.20 -22.48 20.08
C ALA A 94 -5.13 -23.14 21.46
N GLY A 95 -4.43 -22.52 22.42
CA GLY A 95 -4.33 -23.00 23.81
C GLY A 95 -5.54 -22.66 24.70
N THR A 96 -6.55 -21.95 24.18
CA THR A 96 -7.68 -21.45 24.98
C THR A 96 -9.03 -21.80 24.35
N LYS A 97 -10.10 -21.84 25.15
CA LYS A 97 -11.46 -22.10 24.63
C LYS A 97 -11.97 -20.85 23.90
N ARG A 98 -12.28 -20.99 22.60
CA ARG A 98 -13.08 -20.09 21.73
C ARG A 98 -12.75 -18.59 21.86
N ARG A 99 -11.82 -18.10 21.05
CA ARG A 99 -11.42 -16.67 21.05
C ARG A 99 -11.43 -16.03 19.67
N VAL A 100 -11.86 -14.77 19.61
CA VAL A 100 -11.77 -13.89 18.45
C VAL A 100 -10.76 -12.78 18.74
N PHE A 101 -9.85 -12.54 17.80
CA PHE A 101 -8.88 -11.46 17.89
C PHE A 101 -9.20 -10.38 16.86
N ILE A 102 -9.35 -9.15 17.33
CA ILE A 102 -9.51 -7.95 16.50
C ILE A 102 -8.16 -7.24 16.46
N ILE A 103 -7.55 -7.18 15.27
CA ILE A 103 -6.21 -6.63 15.07
C ILE A 103 -6.33 -5.32 14.29
N GLU A 104 -5.86 -4.24 14.90
CA GLU A 104 -5.78 -2.95 14.22
C GLU A 104 -4.46 -2.82 13.46
N THR A 105 -4.56 -2.60 12.14
CA THR A 105 -3.43 -2.32 11.27
C THR A 105 -3.31 -0.82 10.96
N MET A 106 -2.09 -0.37 10.67
CA MET A 106 -1.86 0.95 10.08
C MET A 106 -2.33 0.97 8.62
N GLY A 107 -2.21 2.14 7.99
CA GLY A 107 -2.48 2.30 6.56
C GLY A 107 -3.05 3.66 6.19
N GLY A 108 -3.31 4.54 7.16
CA GLY A 108 -4.20 5.68 6.96
C GLY A 108 -5.52 5.17 6.39
N PHE A 109 -6.02 5.84 5.36
CA PHE A 109 -7.22 5.43 4.62
C PHE A 109 -6.97 4.31 3.60
N CYS A 110 -5.75 3.78 3.49
CA CYS A 110 -5.43 2.67 2.59
C CYS A 110 -5.57 1.33 3.32
N GLY A 111 -6.53 0.51 2.89
CA GLY A 111 -6.82 -0.82 3.40
C GLY A 111 -5.88 -1.93 2.94
N TYR A 112 -4.79 -1.61 2.23
CA TYR A 112 -3.85 -2.58 1.66
C TYR A 112 -3.33 -3.57 2.70
N LEU A 113 -2.81 -3.04 3.82
CA LEU A 113 -2.24 -3.87 4.88
C LEU A 113 -3.28 -4.79 5.52
N ALA A 114 -4.46 -4.27 5.88
CA ALA A 114 -5.54 -5.06 6.46
C ALA A 114 -6.04 -6.16 5.51
N THR A 115 -6.19 -5.85 4.22
CA THR A 115 -6.69 -6.80 3.23
C THR A 115 -5.67 -7.88 2.92
N MET A 116 -4.44 -7.49 2.60
CA MET A 116 -3.39 -8.45 2.21
C MET A 116 -2.96 -9.31 3.39
N ALA A 117 -2.84 -8.73 4.60
CA ALA A 117 -2.54 -9.51 5.79
C ALA A 117 -3.70 -10.41 6.19
N GLY A 118 -4.95 -9.96 6.00
CA GLY A 118 -6.13 -10.78 6.22
C GLY A 118 -6.18 -11.99 5.30
N LEU A 119 -5.87 -11.79 4.02
CA LEU A 119 -5.77 -12.89 3.05
C LEU A 119 -4.65 -13.86 3.41
N ALA A 120 -3.46 -13.36 3.74
CA ALA A 120 -2.31 -14.20 4.09
C ALA A 120 -2.49 -14.96 5.42
N ALA A 121 -3.11 -14.32 6.42
CA ALA A 121 -3.33 -14.91 7.73
C ALA A 121 -4.62 -15.77 7.81
N GLY A 122 -5.46 -15.77 6.77
CA GLY A 122 -6.75 -16.47 6.80
C GLY A 122 -7.72 -15.84 7.81
N ALA A 123 -7.86 -14.52 7.74
CA ALA A 123 -8.79 -13.76 8.57
C ALA A 123 -10.25 -13.99 8.13
N ASP A 124 -11.13 -13.96 9.11
CA ASP A 124 -12.59 -14.08 8.95
C ASP A 124 -13.22 -12.80 8.42
N ALA A 125 -12.65 -11.65 8.76
CA ALA A 125 -13.10 -10.37 8.25
C ALA A 125 -11.94 -9.38 8.19
N ALA A 126 -12.03 -8.43 7.25
CA ALA A 126 -11.11 -7.31 7.14
C ALA A 126 -11.90 -6.02 6.85
N TYR A 127 -11.86 -5.07 7.79
CA TYR A 127 -12.52 -3.77 7.67
C TYR A 127 -11.56 -2.71 7.13
N ILE A 128 -11.97 -2.05 6.06
CA ILE A 128 -11.16 -1.06 5.34
C ILE A 128 -12.01 0.17 5.01
N PHE A 129 -11.36 1.26 4.61
CA PHE A 129 -12.07 2.50 4.26
C PHE A 129 -12.74 2.39 2.88
N GLU A 130 -12.10 1.70 1.96
CA GLU A 130 -12.52 1.58 0.56
C GLU A 130 -13.78 0.71 0.37
N GLU A 131 -14.13 -0.10 1.36
CA GLU A 131 -15.36 -0.91 1.39
C GLU A 131 -16.19 -0.49 2.60
N PRO A 132 -17.11 0.49 2.45
CA PRO A 132 -17.97 0.94 3.53
C PRO A 132 -18.82 -0.21 4.08
N PHE A 133 -18.97 -0.24 5.40
CA PHE A 133 -19.71 -1.26 6.12
C PHE A 133 -20.61 -0.62 7.19
N SER A 134 -21.67 -1.33 7.54
CA SER A 134 -22.69 -0.92 8.50
C SER A 134 -22.67 -1.82 9.74
N SER A 135 -23.44 -1.45 10.76
CA SER A 135 -23.65 -2.30 11.93
C SER A 135 -24.25 -3.67 11.57
N ARG A 136 -25.05 -3.76 10.49
CA ARG A 136 -25.59 -5.03 9.98
C ARG A 136 -24.49 -5.95 9.47
N ASP A 137 -23.48 -5.40 8.81
CA ASP A 137 -22.33 -6.17 8.34
C ASP A 137 -21.51 -6.68 9.53
N LEU A 138 -21.30 -5.85 10.56
CA LEU A 138 -20.64 -6.28 11.79
C LEU A 138 -21.40 -7.44 12.46
N GLN A 139 -22.74 -7.33 12.57
CA GLN A 139 -23.58 -8.40 13.12
C GLN A 139 -23.45 -9.68 12.30
N ALA A 140 -23.53 -9.61 10.97
CA ALA A 140 -23.40 -10.77 10.10
C ALA A 140 -22.05 -11.48 10.28
N ASN A 141 -20.97 -10.72 10.50
CA ASN A 141 -19.65 -11.29 10.80
C ASN A 141 -19.60 -11.95 12.20
N VAL A 142 -20.29 -11.40 13.20
CA VAL A 142 -20.44 -12.03 14.53
C VAL A 142 -21.21 -13.34 14.43
N ASP A 143 -22.31 -13.37 13.68
CA ASP A 143 -23.11 -14.57 13.47
C ASP A 143 -22.29 -15.65 12.74
N HIS A 144 -21.54 -15.26 11.71
CA HIS A 144 -20.61 -16.14 11.00
C HIS A 144 -19.55 -16.75 11.92
N LEU A 145 -18.91 -15.93 12.75
CA LEU A 145 -17.93 -16.40 13.75
C LEU A 145 -18.58 -17.32 14.78
N THR A 146 -19.80 -17.00 15.21
CA THR A 146 -20.57 -17.82 16.16
C THR A 146 -20.81 -19.23 15.62
N GLU A 147 -21.23 -19.36 14.35
CA GLU A 147 -21.38 -20.67 13.71
C GLU A 147 -20.03 -21.38 13.54
N LYS A 148 -18.98 -20.64 13.14
CA LYS A 148 -17.63 -21.19 13.03
C LYS A 148 -17.14 -21.80 14.35
N MET A 149 -17.43 -21.17 15.50
CA MET A 149 -17.02 -21.67 16.83
C MET A 149 -17.68 -22.99 17.25
N LYS A 150 -18.75 -23.42 16.57
CA LYS A 150 -19.38 -24.73 16.75
C LYS A 150 -18.64 -25.84 16.01
N THR A 151 -17.79 -25.49 15.04
CA THR A 151 -16.99 -26.43 14.24
C THR A 151 -15.68 -26.83 14.95
N THR A 152 -14.81 -27.55 14.23
CA THR A 152 -13.45 -27.91 14.68
C THR A 152 -12.57 -26.69 14.93
N VAL A 153 -12.77 -25.60 14.18
CA VAL A 153 -11.94 -24.39 14.28
C VAL A 153 -12.56 -23.40 15.26
N LYS A 154 -12.03 -23.38 16.48
CA LYS A 154 -12.54 -22.58 17.61
C LYS A 154 -11.79 -21.25 17.79
N ARG A 155 -11.44 -20.59 16.69
CA ARG A 155 -10.72 -19.31 16.71
C ARG A 155 -11.20 -18.39 15.60
N GLY A 156 -11.25 -17.10 15.89
CA GLY A 156 -11.58 -16.05 14.93
C GLY A 156 -10.47 -15.00 14.82
N LEU A 157 -10.32 -14.45 13.62
CA LEU A 157 -9.34 -13.39 13.34
C LEU A 157 -10.01 -12.30 12.50
N VAL A 158 -10.00 -11.08 12.99
CA VAL A 158 -10.58 -9.92 12.33
C VAL A 158 -9.51 -8.85 12.20
N LEU A 159 -9.26 -8.35 11.00
CA LEU A 159 -8.37 -7.22 10.79
C LEU A 159 -9.20 -5.95 10.59
N ARG A 160 -8.68 -4.83 11.08
CA ARG A 160 -9.28 -3.52 10.95
C ARG A 160 -8.22 -2.49 10.63
N ASN A 161 -8.38 -1.76 9.53
CA ASN A 161 -7.53 -0.62 9.23
C ASN A 161 -7.86 0.57 10.16
N GLU A 162 -6.83 1.29 10.61
CA GLU A 162 -6.93 2.39 11.58
C GLU A 162 -7.95 3.50 11.23
N ARG A 163 -8.20 3.76 9.94
CA ARG A 163 -9.12 4.79 9.43
C ARG A 163 -10.25 4.20 8.58
N CYS A 164 -10.64 2.93 8.80
CA CYS A 164 -11.73 2.32 8.05
C CYS A 164 -13.08 3.03 8.25
N ASN A 165 -13.32 3.56 9.45
CA ASN A 165 -14.50 4.31 9.83
C ASN A 165 -14.17 5.12 11.09
N GLU A 166 -14.74 6.33 11.22
CA GLU A 166 -14.53 7.21 12.37
C GLU A 166 -15.23 6.73 13.64
N ASN A 167 -16.44 6.20 13.52
CA ASN A 167 -17.28 5.77 14.64
C ASN A 167 -17.05 4.31 15.01
N TYR A 168 -16.80 3.44 14.01
CA TYR A 168 -16.49 2.03 14.24
C TYR A 168 -15.01 1.84 14.56
N THR A 169 -14.64 2.32 15.75
CA THR A 169 -13.29 2.16 16.32
C THR A 169 -13.03 0.71 16.70
N THR A 170 -11.76 0.36 16.93
CA THR A 170 -11.37 -0.96 17.45
C THR A 170 -12.09 -1.29 18.76
N ASP A 171 -12.29 -0.28 19.61
CA ASP A 171 -12.99 -0.45 20.90
C ASP A 171 -14.48 -0.70 20.71
N PHE A 172 -15.11 0.02 19.77
CA PHE A 172 -16.51 -0.20 19.43
C PHE A 172 -16.73 -1.62 18.89
N ILE A 173 -15.94 -2.03 17.88
CA ILE A 173 -16.06 -3.36 17.28
C ILE A 173 -15.78 -4.44 18.34
N TYR A 174 -14.80 -4.23 19.21
CA TYR A 174 -14.49 -5.13 20.32
C TYR A 174 -15.68 -5.31 21.27
N ASN A 175 -16.27 -4.21 21.75
CA ASN A 175 -17.40 -4.26 22.69
C ASN A 175 -18.62 -4.90 22.04
N LEU A 176 -18.91 -4.55 20.78
CA LEU A 176 -20.00 -5.13 20.00
C LEU A 176 -19.83 -6.65 19.87
N TYR A 177 -18.65 -7.11 19.47
CA TYR A 177 -18.38 -8.53 19.29
C TYR A 177 -18.41 -9.31 20.62
N CYS A 178 -17.97 -8.69 21.71
CA CYS A 178 -18.07 -9.27 23.04
C CYS A 178 -19.53 -9.47 23.47
N GLU A 179 -20.38 -8.46 23.27
CA GLU A 179 -21.79 -8.51 23.66
C GLU A 179 -22.58 -9.47 22.77
N GLU A 180 -22.49 -9.28 21.45
CA GLU A 180 -23.24 -10.07 20.47
C GLU A 180 -22.73 -11.51 20.33
N GLY A 181 -21.48 -11.77 20.75
CA GLY A 181 -20.95 -13.12 20.88
C GLY A 181 -21.64 -13.96 21.97
N LYS A 182 -22.42 -13.35 22.87
CA LYS A 182 -23.29 -14.00 23.88
C LYS A 182 -22.61 -15.15 24.66
N GLY A 183 -21.33 -14.96 24.99
CA GLY A 183 -20.52 -15.95 25.72
C GLY A 183 -20.12 -17.19 24.91
N ILE A 184 -20.39 -17.23 23.61
CA ILE A 184 -19.95 -18.32 22.72
C ILE A 184 -18.45 -18.22 22.47
N PHE A 185 -17.91 -17.01 22.37
CA PHE A 185 -16.48 -16.72 22.30
C PHE A 185 -16.13 -15.45 23.08
N ASP A 186 -14.88 -15.38 23.53
CA ASP A 186 -14.31 -14.15 24.08
C ASP A 186 -13.59 -13.36 23.00
N CYS A 187 -13.61 -12.03 23.09
CA CYS A 187 -12.79 -11.19 22.23
C CYS A 187 -11.50 -10.73 22.91
N ARG A 188 -10.49 -10.45 22.09
CA ARG A 188 -9.31 -9.67 22.44
C ARG A 188 -9.01 -8.68 21.32
N LYS A 189 -8.51 -7.49 21.68
CA LYS A 189 -8.09 -6.48 20.72
C LYS A 189 -6.58 -6.27 20.80
N ASN A 190 -5.92 -6.15 19.66
CA ASN A 190 -4.50 -5.88 19.54
C ASN A 190 -4.28 -4.73 18.56
N VAL A 191 -3.85 -3.58 19.08
CA VAL A 191 -3.39 -2.47 18.25
C VAL A 191 -1.90 -2.64 18.01
N LEU A 192 -1.52 -2.99 16.78
CA LEU A 192 -0.11 -3.28 16.48
C LEU A 192 0.76 -2.02 16.51
N GLY A 193 0.16 -0.86 16.18
CA GLY A 193 0.87 0.42 16.15
C GLY A 193 2.13 0.38 15.29
N HIS A 194 3.20 1.01 15.76
CA HIS A 194 4.45 1.18 15.03
C HIS A 194 5.25 -0.12 14.83
N MET A 195 4.93 -1.21 15.54
CA MET A 195 5.62 -2.49 15.33
C MET A 195 5.49 -2.97 13.89
N GLN A 196 4.42 -2.58 13.20
CA GLN A 196 4.17 -2.89 11.79
C GLN A 196 5.18 -2.25 10.83
N GLN A 197 5.98 -1.28 11.26
CA GLN A 197 7.08 -0.76 10.43
C GLN A 197 8.21 -1.79 10.27
N GLY A 198 8.17 -2.86 11.08
CA GLY A 198 9.19 -3.87 11.15
C GLY A 198 10.42 -3.38 11.92
N GLY A 199 11.38 -4.28 12.07
CA GLY A 199 12.72 -3.94 12.53
C GLY A 199 13.68 -3.89 11.35
N SER A 200 14.14 -5.06 10.93
CA SER A 200 14.96 -5.19 9.72
C SER A 200 14.09 -5.37 8.47
N PRO A 201 14.39 -4.68 7.35
CA PRO A 201 13.64 -4.86 6.12
C PRO A 201 13.79 -6.28 5.59
N THR A 202 12.76 -6.79 4.93
CA THR A 202 12.75 -8.11 4.30
C THR A 202 13.75 -8.18 3.14
N PRO A 203 14.22 -9.38 2.74
CA PRO A 203 15.04 -9.52 1.54
C PRO A 203 14.38 -8.96 0.29
N PHE A 204 13.05 -9.02 0.19
CA PHE A 204 12.31 -8.41 -0.92
C PHE A 204 12.48 -6.89 -0.92
N ASP A 205 12.17 -6.20 0.18
CA ASP A 205 12.28 -4.74 0.27
C ASP A 205 13.73 -4.26 0.10
N ARG A 206 14.73 -4.99 0.61
CA ARG A 206 16.16 -4.67 0.40
C ARG A 206 16.52 -4.69 -1.08
N ASN A 207 16.19 -5.78 -1.76
CA ASN A 207 16.49 -5.94 -3.19
C ASN A 207 15.67 -4.98 -4.05
N PHE A 208 14.40 -4.77 -3.69
CA PHE A 208 13.51 -3.84 -4.38
C PHE A 208 14.01 -2.41 -4.25
N GLY A 209 14.41 -1.98 -3.05
CA GLY A 209 15.03 -0.68 -2.81
C GLY A 209 16.28 -0.46 -3.66
N THR A 210 17.19 -1.44 -3.72
CA THR A 210 18.38 -1.37 -4.59
C THR A 210 18.02 -1.23 -6.06
N LYS A 211 17.04 -2.00 -6.56
CA LYS A 211 16.57 -1.91 -7.95
C LYS A 211 15.94 -0.55 -8.27
N MET A 212 15.10 -0.04 -7.38
CA MET A 212 14.46 1.26 -7.51
C MET A 212 15.50 2.39 -7.50
N GLY A 213 16.47 2.34 -6.58
CA GLY A 213 17.56 3.30 -6.49
C GLY A 213 18.42 3.31 -7.75
N ALA A 214 18.89 2.15 -8.21
CA ALA A 214 19.70 2.04 -9.42
C ALA A 214 18.97 2.59 -10.66
N LYS A 215 17.68 2.25 -10.80
CA LYS A 215 16.87 2.72 -11.94
C LYS A 215 16.59 4.22 -11.85
N ALA A 216 16.33 4.76 -10.67
CA ALA A 216 16.16 6.20 -10.45
C ALA A 216 17.43 6.99 -10.81
N VAL A 217 18.62 6.50 -10.39
CA VAL A 217 19.90 7.12 -10.72
C VAL A 217 20.20 7.05 -12.21
N ALA A 218 19.95 5.91 -12.86
CA ALA A 218 20.15 5.78 -14.30
C ALA A 218 19.27 6.76 -15.08
N TRP A 219 17.99 6.87 -14.71
CA TRP A 219 17.04 7.77 -15.35
C TRP A 219 17.39 9.24 -15.11
N ILE A 220 17.72 9.64 -13.87
CA ILE A 220 18.04 11.04 -13.58
C ILE A 220 19.32 11.48 -14.27
N THR A 221 20.31 10.59 -14.38
CA THR A 221 21.57 10.86 -15.11
C THR A 221 21.31 11.07 -16.60
N GLY A 222 20.42 10.26 -17.19
CA GLY A 222 19.97 10.45 -18.57
C GLY A 222 19.27 11.80 -18.76
N LYS A 223 18.31 12.12 -17.88
CA LYS A 223 17.56 13.37 -17.93
C LYS A 223 18.42 14.62 -17.72
N ILE A 224 19.43 14.55 -16.85
CA ILE A 224 20.41 15.62 -16.67
C ILE A 224 21.13 15.93 -17.99
N LYS A 225 21.56 14.90 -18.73
CA LYS A 225 22.23 15.07 -20.02
C LYS A 225 21.28 15.64 -21.09
N GLU A 226 20.04 15.15 -21.14
CA GLU A 226 19.01 15.64 -22.07
C GLU A 226 18.62 17.11 -21.82
N CYS A 227 18.51 17.50 -20.55
CA CYS A 227 18.10 18.85 -20.14
C CYS A 227 19.26 19.84 -19.99
N SER A 228 20.51 19.40 -20.19
CA SER A 228 21.68 20.27 -20.15
C SER A 228 21.87 21.00 -21.48
N ARG A 229 21.72 22.32 -21.48
CA ARG A 229 21.98 23.19 -22.64
C ARG A 229 22.91 24.33 -22.23
N HIS A 230 23.99 24.54 -22.98
CA HIS A 230 24.94 25.64 -22.76
C HIS A 230 25.52 25.70 -21.33
N GLY A 231 25.75 24.54 -20.71
CA GLY A 231 26.31 24.45 -19.35
C GLY A 231 25.31 24.70 -18.22
N ARG A 232 24.01 24.89 -18.53
CA ARG A 232 22.93 25.01 -17.55
C ARG A 232 21.90 23.91 -17.74
N ILE A 233 21.38 23.39 -16.63
CA ILE A 233 20.27 22.42 -16.66
C ILE A 233 18.96 23.19 -16.58
N PHE A 234 18.05 22.92 -17.52
CA PHE A 234 16.71 23.47 -17.49
C PHE A 234 15.70 22.39 -17.91
N ALA A 235 15.01 21.86 -16.92
CA ALA A 235 14.06 20.75 -17.03
C ALA A 235 12.67 21.21 -16.60
N ASN A 236 11.89 21.74 -17.55
CA ASN A 236 10.56 22.30 -17.30
C ASN A 236 9.43 21.53 -18.03
N THR A 237 9.72 20.34 -18.55
CA THR A 237 8.75 19.48 -19.21
C THR A 237 8.10 18.51 -18.21
N ALA A 238 6.90 18.02 -18.49
CA ALA A 238 6.20 17.10 -17.59
C ALA A 238 6.99 15.79 -17.34
N ASP A 239 7.70 15.29 -18.36
CA ASP A 239 8.52 14.08 -18.31
C ASP A 239 9.84 14.26 -17.55
N SER A 240 10.15 15.48 -17.07
CA SER A 240 11.31 15.74 -16.22
C SER A 240 11.03 15.58 -14.73
N ALA A 241 9.75 15.41 -14.33
CA ALA A 241 9.35 15.18 -12.95
C ALA A 241 8.46 13.93 -12.89
N CYS A 242 9.07 12.80 -12.54
CA CYS A 242 8.42 11.50 -12.63
C CYS A 242 8.43 10.76 -11.29
N LEU A 243 7.42 9.92 -11.09
CA LEU A 243 7.42 8.90 -10.05
C LEU A 243 7.85 7.56 -10.67
N LEU A 244 8.84 6.93 -10.05
CA LEU A 244 9.27 5.57 -10.39
C LEU A 244 8.38 4.59 -9.64
N GLY A 245 7.42 4.00 -10.34
CA GLY A 245 6.47 3.05 -9.77
C GLY A 245 6.63 1.66 -10.38
N MET A 246 6.28 0.63 -9.62
CA MET A 246 6.10 -0.71 -10.16
C MET A 246 4.65 -0.86 -10.62
N ARG A 247 4.42 -1.19 -11.89
CA ARG A 247 3.10 -1.58 -12.39
C ARG A 247 3.18 -2.98 -12.97
N LYS A 248 2.38 -3.90 -12.42
CA LYS A 248 2.40 -5.33 -12.73
C LYS A 248 3.81 -5.92 -12.57
N ARG A 249 4.54 -6.11 -13.68
CA ARG A 249 5.87 -6.73 -13.72
C ARG A 249 6.98 -5.75 -14.14
N SER A 250 6.65 -4.48 -14.36
CA SER A 250 7.58 -3.51 -14.93
C SER A 250 7.71 -2.27 -14.05
N LEU A 251 8.93 -1.76 -13.94
CA LEU A 251 9.19 -0.46 -13.33
C LEU A 251 9.01 0.62 -14.38
N VAL A 252 8.11 1.58 -14.13
CA VAL A 252 7.72 2.64 -15.07
C VAL A 252 7.93 4.02 -14.44
N PHE A 253 8.36 4.97 -15.26
CA PHE A 253 8.40 6.38 -14.89
C PHE A 253 7.12 7.02 -15.38
N GLN A 254 6.39 7.67 -14.49
CA GLN A 254 5.12 8.35 -14.81
C GLN A 254 5.22 9.81 -14.37
N PRO A 255 4.88 10.77 -15.25
CA PRO A 255 4.83 12.18 -14.87
C PRO A 255 3.92 12.40 -13.67
N ILE A 256 4.42 13.09 -12.64
CA ILE A 256 3.64 13.29 -11.41
C ILE A 256 2.38 14.14 -11.65
N ALA A 257 2.41 15.00 -12.67
CA ALA A 257 1.27 15.81 -13.10
C ALA A 257 0.08 14.94 -13.58
N GLU A 258 0.34 13.80 -14.23
CA GLU A 258 -0.70 12.85 -14.66
C GLU A 258 -1.26 12.09 -13.45
N LEU A 259 -0.38 11.66 -12.55
CA LEU A 259 -0.77 10.94 -11.33
C LEU A 259 -1.63 11.80 -10.39
N ARG A 260 -1.49 13.13 -10.43
CA ARG A 260 -2.36 14.07 -9.69
C ARG A 260 -3.85 13.80 -9.94
N GLN A 261 -4.24 13.48 -11.17
CA GLN A 261 -5.64 13.23 -11.53
C GLN A 261 -6.19 11.93 -10.95
N GLN A 262 -5.29 10.95 -10.71
CA GLN A 262 -5.59 9.63 -10.17
C GLN A 262 -5.48 9.58 -8.63
N THR A 263 -5.31 10.73 -7.98
CA THR A 263 -5.06 10.82 -6.54
C THR A 263 -6.25 11.45 -5.82
N ASP A 264 -6.62 10.87 -4.68
CA ASP A 264 -7.45 11.51 -3.66
C ASP A 264 -6.51 12.16 -2.63
N PHE A 265 -6.48 13.49 -2.62
CA PHE A 265 -5.63 14.26 -1.71
C PHE A 265 -6.20 14.41 -0.30
N GLU A 266 -7.52 14.29 -0.14
CA GLU A 266 -8.18 14.38 1.16
C GLU A 266 -7.84 13.13 1.98
N HIS A 267 -8.03 11.97 1.38
CA HIS A 267 -7.78 10.68 2.02
C HIS A 267 -6.34 10.18 1.82
N ARG A 268 -5.56 10.83 0.96
CA ARG A 268 -4.15 10.51 0.65
C ARG A 268 -3.97 9.09 0.13
N ILE A 269 -4.79 8.72 -0.85
CA ILE A 269 -4.80 7.40 -1.48
C ILE A 269 -4.94 7.52 -3.00
N PRO A 270 -4.54 6.50 -3.78
CA PRO A 270 -4.90 6.41 -5.19
C PRO A 270 -6.42 6.22 -5.34
N LYS A 271 -7.00 6.63 -6.48
CA LYS A 271 -8.42 6.37 -6.78
C LYS A 271 -8.70 4.93 -7.17
N GLU A 272 -7.70 4.23 -7.69
CA GLU A 272 -7.80 2.82 -8.09
C GLU A 272 -6.73 1.99 -7.39
N GLN A 273 -7.15 0.89 -6.75
CA GLN A 273 -6.29 -0.04 -6.05
C GLN A 273 -6.46 -1.44 -6.63
N TRP A 274 -5.36 -2.03 -7.12
CA TRP A 274 -5.39 -3.33 -7.78
C TRP A 274 -5.86 -4.47 -6.87
N TRP A 275 -5.57 -4.37 -5.56
CA TRP A 275 -5.82 -5.42 -4.56
C TRP A 275 -7.29 -5.49 -4.11
N LEU A 276 -8.12 -4.48 -4.40
CA LEU A 276 -9.56 -4.54 -4.09
C LEU A 276 -10.26 -5.70 -4.83
N LYS A 277 -9.75 -6.07 -6.02
CA LYS A 277 -10.23 -7.21 -6.79
C LYS A 277 -10.04 -8.56 -6.07
N LEU A 278 -9.18 -8.62 -5.06
CA LEU A 278 -8.95 -9.83 -4.26
C LEU A 278 -9.92 -9.94 -3.07
N ARG A 279 -10.69 -8.90 -2.76
CA ARG A 279 -11.61 -8.87 -1.61
C ARG A 279 -12.66 -9.99 -1.64
N PRO A 280 -13.30 -10.32 -2.77
CA PRO A 280 -14.24 -11.44 -2.81
C PRO A 280 -13.61 -12.77 -2.40
N ILE A 281 -12.34 -12.99 -2.75
CA ILE A 281 -11.60 -14.21 -2.39
C ILE A 281 -11.48 -14.36 -0.87
N LEU A 282 -11.28 -13.25 -0.14
CA LEU A 282 -11.22 -13.29 1.32
C LEU A 282 -12.54 -13.81 1.93
N LYS A 283 -13.69 -13.35 1.42
CA LYS A 283 -15.01 -13.82 1.88
C LYS A 283 -15.27 -15.28 1.50
N ILE A 284 -14.86 -15.70 0.30
CA ILE A 284 -14.98 -17.10 -0.17
C ILE A 284 -14.16 -18.04 0.72
N LEU A 285 -12.89 -17.70 0.96
CA LEU A 285 -12.00 -18.53 1.78
C LEU A 285 -12.42 -18.58 3.26
N ALA A 286 -13.05 -17.52 3.75
CA ALA A 286 -13.67 -17.50 5.07
C ALA A 286 -15.00 -18.27 5.15
N LYS A 287 -15.53 -18.79 4.03
CA LYS A 287 -16.81 -19.53 3.95
C LYS A 287 -18.03 -18.71 4.36
N TYR A 288 -18.10 -17.44 3.97
CA TYR A 288 -19.36 -16.71 4.05
C TYR A 288 -20.38 -17.32 3.10
N ASN A 289 -21.66 -17.30 3.47
CA ASN A 289 -22.74 -17.52 2.51
C ASN A 289 -22.87 -16.25 1.67
N ILE A 290 -22.27 -16.27 0.48
CA ILE A 290 -22.32 -15.17 -0.49
C ILE A 290 -23.02 -15.69 -1.74
N GLU A 291 -24.02 -14.95 -2.22
CA GLU A 291 -24.48 -15.09 -3.60
C GLU A 291 -23.48 -14.36 -4.49
N LEU A 292 -22.64 -15.12 -5.19
CA LEU A 292 -21.71 -14.58 -6.18
C LEU A 292 -22.34 -14.69 -7.56
N ASP A 293 -22.41 -13.57 -8.27
CA ASP A 293 -22.70 -13.59 -9.70
C ASP A 293 -21.49 -14.17 -10.44
N THR A 294 -21.57 -15.46 -10.78
CA THR A 294 -20.53 -16.18 -11.52
C THR A 294 -20.68 -16.05 -13.03
N SER A 295 -21.42 -15.05 -13.53
CA SER A 295 -21.69 -14.88 -14.96
C SER A 295 -20.49 -14.42 -15.79
N GLU A 296 -19.42 -13.92 -15.17
CA GLU A 296 -18.17 -13.62 -15.88
C GLU A 296 -17.34 -14.89 -16.13
N THR A 297 -17.47 -15.46 -17.33
CA THR A 297 -16.59 -16.51 -17.82
C THR A 297 -15.21 -15.92 -18.17
N ALA A 298 -14.21 -16.17 -17.33
CA ALA A 298 -12.82 -15.94 -17.70
C ALA A 298 -12.39 -16.98 -18.74
N HIS A 299 -12.15 -16.58 -19.98
CA HIS A 299 -11.44 -17.42 -20.95
C HIS A 299 -10.00 -17.62 -20.47
N LEU A 300 -9.75 -18.75 -19.80
CA LEU A 300 -8.40 -19.24 -19.55
C LEU A 300 -7.81 -19.69 -20.89
N GLU A 301 -7.05 -18.81 -21.54
CA GLU A 301 -6.18 -19.24 -22.64
C GLU A 301 -5.17 -20.25 -22.07
N HIS A 302 -5.32 -21.52 -22.45
CA HIS A 302 -4.30 -22.52 -22.19
C HIS A 302 -2.99 -22.05 -22.81
N LEU A 303 -1.95 -21.92 -21.97
CA LEU A 303 -0.57 -21.74 -22.43
C LEU A 303 -0.19 -22.98 -23.26
N THR A 304 -0.47 -22.96 -24.56
CA THR A 304 0.04 -23.95 -25.50
C THR A 304 1.55 -23.81 -25.51
N ARG A 305 2.18 -24.85 -24.95
CA ARG A 305 3.63 -25.09 -24.93
C ARG A 305 4.17 -24.83 -26.34
N LYS A 306 4.96 -23.76 -26.54
CA LYS A 306 5.74 -23.57 -27.77
C LYS A 306 6.62 -24.81 -27.93
N VAL A 307 6.24 -25.68 -28.86
CA VAL A 307 7.10 -26.75 -29.35
C VAL A 307 8.24 -26.06 -30.09
N LEU A 308 9.45 -26.20 -29.54
CA LEU A 308 10.68 -25.84 -30.25
C LEU A 308 10.77 -26.76 -31.48
N VAL A 309 10.61 -26.19 -32.67
CA VAL A 309 10.90 -26.87 -33.92
C VAL A 309 12.42 -26.90 -34.07
N PRO A 310 13.06 -28.07 -34.23
CA PRO A 310 14.49 -28.13 -34.51
C PRO A 310 14.76 -27.55 -35.90
N GLU A 311 15.70 -26.61 -36.01
CA GLU A 311 16.23 -26.15 -37.29
C GLU A 311 16.80 -27.36 -38.04
N ALA A 312 16.19 -27.67 -39.18
CA ALA A 312 16.71 -28.64 -40.12
C ALA A 312 17.86 -27.99 -40.90
N THR A 313 19.03 -28.61 -40.80
CA THR A 313 20.17 -28.50 -41.71
C THR A 313 19.76 -28.41 -43.18
N LEU A 314 20.23 -27.35 -43.85
CA LEU A 314 20.90 -27.36 -45.15
C LEU A 314 21.63 -26.02 -45.37
#